data_AF-A0A6A3J6I9-F1
#
_entry.id   AF-A0A6A3J6I9-F1
#
_cell.length_a   1.000
_cell.length_b   1.000
_cell.length_c   1.000
_cell.angle_alpha   90.00
_cell.angle_beta   90.00
_cell.angle_gamma   90.00
#
_symmetry.space_group_name_H-M   'P 1'
#
loop_
_entity.id
_entity.type
_entity.pdbx_description
1 polymer ?
#
loop_
_entity_poly.entity_id
_entity_poly.type
_entity_poly.pdbx_seq_one_letter_code
_entity_poly.pdbx_strand_id
1 'polypeptide(L)'
;MATKRRSVVLHFDLNRTVLMSDAAGGRTMENTVDYLLSECTWGYVSPSSPSEWVCVSETSSIEPPSSGTQNVAKLITYKQFVDDAHPYQSLATAAGSDIDHIKAVNKAAKKKRTALQSAFTGGDNAPGRRVRGSFEEVMQKLHFPEGAQRDAAKQLAASMPKSRLQEAWSEGRYYLLPSFVHFLSYLASPQVTEKELDVKLVFRTFGDDIVEVARELDLLVAGQHPVGLPALPDKFRLKLEPSDRRVATFYRDGFAADGTALAVGTLTKVPFSSKLAEEGASAPNNFYAADPDVKVVRGFQPIQKTLEGMLKGASTLALRDYWEWWSAHAEDGQYGKLLLIDEEKTEKEGDVVVFFDDHIEAHHSHIVDVRDARSGAPVDFKKSRGKYLERVEPFAAITDPNYFTALFDKGDATCDALYVKR
;
A
#
# COMPACT_ATOMS: atom_id res chain seq x y z
N MET A 1 2.46 39.04 -7.37
CA MET A 1 3.26 38.01 -6.69
C MET A 1 2.63 36.68 -7.06
N ALA A 2 3.39 35.70 -7.56
CA ALA A 2 2.83 34.38 -7.85
C ALA A 2 2.41 33.74 -6.52
N THR A 3 1.12 33.39 -6.39
CA THR A 3 0.58 32.62 -5.27
C THR A 3 1.33 31.28 -5.21
N LYS A 4 1.87 30.94 -4.02
CA LYS A 4 2.56 29.67 -3.80
C LYS A 4 1.55 28.54 -3.98
N ARG A 5 1.80 27.61 -4.90
CA ARG A 5 0.97 26.40 -5.04
C ARG A 5 1.06 25.56 -3.76
N ARG A 6 -0.08 25.04 -3.31
CA ARG A 6 -0.17 24.13 -2.17
C ARG A 6 0.44 22.77 -2.56
N SER A 7 1.33 22.23 -1.74
CA SER A 7 1.94 20.92 -1.99
C SER A 7 1.01 19.80 -1.53
N VAL A 8 0.82 18.77 -2.35
CA VAL A 8 0.03 17.57 -2.01
C VAL A 8 0.89 16.34 -2.26
N VAL A 9 1.37 15.70 -1.19
CA VAL A 9 2.25 14.54 -1.26
C VAL A 9 1.46 13.27 -0.94
N LEU A 10 1.28 12.43 -1.95
CA LEU A 10 0.51 11.19 -1.86
C LEU A 10 1.48 10.01 -1.83
N HIS A 11 1.60 9.36 -0.67
CA HIS A 11 2.33 8.12 -0.51
C HIS A 11 1.40 6.94 -0.81
N PHE A 12 1.77 6.07 -1.74
CA PHE A 12 1.01 4.87 -2.05
C PHE A 12 1.84 3.65 -1.72
N ASP A 13 1.32 2.77 -0.87
CA ASP A 13 1.80 1.40 -0.91
C ASP A 13 1.54 0.77 -2.28
N LEU A 14 2.36 -0.21 -2.65
CA LEU A 14 2.19 -0.94 -3.89
C LEU A 14 1.23 -2.12 -3.73
N ASN A 15 1.63 -3.12 -2.97
CA ASN A 15 0.97 -4.43 -2.92
C ASN A 15 -0.43 -4.32 -2.31
N ARG A 16 -1.44 -4.87 -2.99
CA ARG A 16 -2.86 -4.80 -2.62
C ARG A 16 -3.44 -3.39 -2.44
N THR A 17 -2.69 -2.37 -2.82
CA THR A 17 -3.12 -0.97 -2.80
C THR A 17 -3.28 -0.47 -4.24
N VAL A 18 -2.20 -0.38 -5.02
CA VAL A 18 -2.25 0.06 -6.44
C VAL A 18 -1.94 -1.07 -7.43
N LEU A 19 -1.56 -2.26 -6.96
CA LEU A 19 -1.42 -3.49 -7.77
C LEU A 19 -1.86 -4.72 -6.98
N MET A 20 -2.48 -5.71 -7.63
CA MET A 20 -2.98 -6.93 -6.98
C MET A 20 -2.00 -8.08 -7.07
N SER A 21 -0.82 -7.87 -6.48
CA SER A 21 0.19 -8.90 -6.30
C SER A 21 0.67 -8.94 -4.85
N ASP A 22 0.70 -10.14 -4.29
CA ASP A 22 1.33 -10.45 -3.01
C ASP A 22 2.39 -11.56 -3.21
N ALA A 23 3.37 -11.25 -4.06
CA ALA A 23 4.49 -12.15 -4.32
C ALA A 23 5.28 -12.47 -3.04
N ALA A 24 5.37 -11.53 -2.10
CA ALA A 24 6.02 -11.74 -0.80
C ALA A 24 5.29 -12.77 0.07
N GLY A 25 3.95 -12.79 0.02
CA GLY A 25 3.10 -13.80 0.67
C GLY A 25 2.97 -15.12 -0.09
N GLY A 26 3.53 -15.22 -1.31
CA GLY A 26 3.47 -16.43 -2.15
C GLY A 26 2.06 -16.75 -2.66
N ARG A 27 1.19 -15.73 -2.78
CA ARG A 27 -0.20 -15.89 -3.23
C ARG A 27 -0.30 -15.66 -4.74
N THR A 28 -1.11 -16.47 -5.42
CA THR A 28 -1.54 -16.15 -6.79
C THR A 28 -2.54 -14.99 -6.78
N MET A 29 -2.85 -14.46 -7.96
CA MET A 29 -3.90 -13.43 -8.08
C MET A 29 -5.27 -13.96 -7.64
N GLU A 30 -5.59 -15.22 -7.99
CA GLU A 30 -6.83 -15.89 -7.57
C GLU A 30 -6.90 -16.01 -6.04
N ASN A 31 -5.80 -16.42 -5.40
CA ASN A 31 -5.73 -16.45 -3.93
C ASN A 31 -5.91 -15.06 -3.32
N THR A 32 -5.38 -14.02 -3.96
CA THR A 32 -5.52 -12.64 -3.53
C THR A 32 -6.96 -12.16 -3.64
N VAL A 33 -7.67 -12.54 -4.72
CA VAL A 33 -9.10 -12.25 -4.89
C VAL A 33 -9.95 -13.01 -3.87
N ASP A 34 -9.72 -14.31 -3.66
CA ASP A 34 -10.45 -15.07 -2.63
C ASP A 34 -10.26 -14.48 -1.24
N TYR A 35 -9.01 -14.14 -0.89
CA TYR A 35 -8.71 -13.44 0.35
C TYR A 35 -9.46 -12.12 0.44
N LEU A 36 -9.45 -11.30 -0.61
CA LEU A 36 -10.18 -10.03 -0.66
C LEU A 36 -11.68 -10.22 -0.46
N LEU A 37 -12.29 -11.18 -1.15
CA LEU A 37 -13.72 -11.45 -1.01
C LEU A 37 -14.08 -11.94 0.40
N SER A 38 -13.16 -12.60 1.09
CA SER A 38 -13.39 -12.95 2.51
C SER A 38 -13.52 -11.72 3.41
N GLU A 39 -12.95 -10.58 3.04
CA GLU A 39 -13.01 -9.32 3.80
C GLU A 39 -14.31 -8.55 3.55
N CYS A 40 -14.95 -8.77 2.41
CA CYS A 40 -16.15 -8.05 1.99
C CYS A 40 -17.35 -8.99 1.74
N THR A 41 -17.38 -10.15 2.39
CA THR A 41 -18.54 -11.06 2.34
C THR A 41 -19.05 -11.34 3.74
N TRP A 42 -20.36 -11.14 3.93
CA TRP A 42 -20.99 -11.08 5.23
C TRP A 42 -21.80 -12.34 5.55
N GLY A 43 -21.77 -12.72 6.81
CA GLY A 43 -22.44 -13.88 7.35
C GLY A 43 -22.57 -13.78 8.86
N TYR A 44 -23.03 -14.85 9.48
CA TYR A 44 -23.11 -14.95 10.95
C TYR A 44 -22.53 -16.28 11.42
N VAL A 45 -22.11 -16.32 12.67
CA VAL A 45 -21.69 -17.57 13.32
C VAL A 45 -22.93 -18.33 13.75
N SER A 46 -23.05 -19.59 13.34
CA SER A 46 -24.19 -20.44 13.64
C SER A 46 -24.38 -20.59 15.16
N PRO A 47 -25.55 -20.22 15.74
CA PRO A 47 -25.79 -20.37 17.18
C PRO A 47 -25.71 -21.82 17.66
N SER A 48 -26.02 -22.78 16.76
CA SER A 48 -25.92 -24.21 17.04
C SER A 48 -24.52 -24.80 16.80
N SER A 49 -23.64 -24.07 16.12
CA SER A 49 -22.28 -24.52 15.77
C SER A 49 -21.33 -23.33 15.71
N PRO A 50 -20.69 -22.93 16.83
CA PRO A 50 -19.80 -21.77 16.88
C PRO A 50 -18.57 -21.86 15.95
N SER A 51 -18.28 -23.05 15.43
CA SER A 51 -17.23 -23.31 14.43
C SER A 51 -17.70 -23.17 12.98
N GLU A 52 -18.96 -22.77 12.76
CA GLU A 52 -19.56 -22.64 11.44
C GLU A 52 -19.97 -21.19 11.18
N TRP A 53 -19.52 -20.66 10.03
CA TRP A 53 -19.94 -19.37 9.52
C TRP A 53 -20.89 -19.58 8.34
N VAL A 54 -22.05 -18.92 8.39
CA VAL A 54 -23.11 -19.03 7.39
C VAL A 54 -23.18 -17.73 6.60
N CYS A 55 -22.84 -17.82 5.31
CA CYS A 55 -22.91 -16.69 4.38
C CYS A 55 -24.35 -16.22 4.20
N VAL A 56 -24.60 -14.91 4.30
CA VAL A 56 -25.89 -14.27 3.98
C VAL A 56 -25.85 -13.42 2.73
N SER A 57 -24.66 -13.04 2.27
CA SER A 57 -24.42 -12.28 1.05
C SER A 57 -24.68 -13.12 -0.21
N GLU A 58 -25.35 -12.51 -1.21
CA GLU A 58 -25.36 -13.02 -2.59
C GLU A 58 -24.26 -12.37 -3.46
N THR A 59 -23.84 -11.16 -3.08
CA THR A 59 -22.72 -10.44 -3.68
C THR A 59 -21.82 -9.89 -2.58
N SER A 60 -20.52 -9.77 -2.87
CA SER A 60 -19.58 -9.14 -1.96
C SER A 60 -19.77 -7.62 -1.94
N SER A 61 -19.60 -7.01 -0.76
CA SER A 61 -19.80 -5.60 -0.48
C SER A 61 -18.93 -5.17 0.70
N ILE A 62 -18.35 -3.97 0.61
CA ILE A 62 -17.58 -3.37 1.71
C ILE A 62 -18.49 -3.14 2.92
N GLU A 63 -19.73 -2.71 2.67
CA GLU A 63 -20.72 -2.48 3.72
C GLU A 63 -21.56 -3.73 3.98
N PRO A 64 -21.95 -3.99 5.24
CA PRO A 64 -22.84 -5.09 5.57
C PRO A 64 -24.22 -4.91 4.90
N PRO A 65 -24.88 -6.01 4.48
CA PRO A 65 -26.24 -5.95 3.98
C PRO A 65 -27.18 -5.27 4.98
N SER A 66 -28.06 -4.37 4.50
CA SER A 66 -29.06 -3.73 5.34
C SER A 66 -29.97 -4.79 5.96
N SER A 67 -30.00 -4.85 7.28
CA SER A 67 -30.85 -5.78 8.02
C SER A 67 -32.32 -5.38 7.82
N GLY A 68 -32.98 -5.98 6.83
CA GLY A 68 -34.44 -5.96 6.75
C GLY A 68 -34.99 -6.50 8.06
N THR A 69 -35.67 -5.64 8.83
CA THR A 69 -36.44 -5.91 10.05
C THR A 69 -36.55 -7.39 10.45
N GLN A 70 -35.65 -7.86 11.32
CA GLN A 70 -35.82 -8.95 12.30
C GLN A 70 -34.51 -9.15 13.07
N ASN A 71 -34.54 -9.87 14.21
CA ASN A 71 -33.38 -10.20 15.06
C ASN A 71 -32.28 -10.96 14.31
N VAL A 72 -31.52 -10.29 13.45
CA VAL A 72 -30.40 -10.92 12.74
C VAL A 72 -29.20 -10.93 13.69
N ALA A 73 -28.60 -12.11 13.85
CA ALA A 73 -27.33 -12.28 14.55
C ALA A 73 -26.29 -11.27 14.03
N LYS A 74 -25.38 -10.82 14.91
CA LYS A 74 -24.30 -9.89 14.56
C LYS A 74 -23.59 -10.40 13.30
N LEU A 75 -23.66 -9.63 12.22
CA LEU A 75 -22.96 -9.96 10.98
C LEU A 75 -21.47 -9.72 11.14
N ILE A 76 -20.69 -10.68 10.67
CA ILE A 76 -19.23 -10.61 10.58
C ILE A 76 -18.79 -11.11 9.21
N THR A 77 -17.64 -10.62 8.75
CA THR A 77 -17.04 -11.08 7.50
C THR A 77 -16.44 -12.47 7.68
N TYR A 78 -16.26 -13.22 6.61
CA TYR A 78 -15.58 -14.52 6.71
C TYR A 78 -14.13 -14.36 7.20
N LYS A 79 -13.44 -13.29 6.78
CA LYS A 79 -12.11 -12.97 7.32
C LYS A 79 -12.15 -12.79 8.83
N GLN A 80 -13.07 -12.00 9.36
CA GLN A 80 -13.20 -11.77 10.80
C GLN A 80 -13.43 -13.10 11.54
N PHE A 81 -14.32 -13.95 11.03
CA PHE A 81 -14.56 -15.28 11.58
C PHE A 81 -13.27 -16.14 11.65
N VAL A 82 -12.50 -16.19 10.57
CA VAL A 82 -11.25 -16.95 10.50
C VAL A 82 -10.18 -16.36 11.42
N ASP A 83 -10.10 -15.03 11.50
CA ASP A 83 -9.14 -14.33 12.36
C ASP A 83 -9.44 -14.56 13.85
N ASP A 84 -10.71 -14.54 14.24
CA ASP A 84 -11.18 -14.84 15.60
C ASP A 84 -10.91 -16.30 15.99
N ALA A 85 -11.02 -17.24 15.05
CA ALA A 85 -10.69 -18.65 15.26
C ALA A 85 -9.17 -18.91 15.36
N HIS A 86 -8.35 -18.02 14.81
CA HIS A 86 -6.89 -18.14 14.76
C HIS A 86 -6.20 -16.82 15.14
N PRO A 87 -6.35 -16.33 16.39
CA PRO A 87 -5.88 -15.00 16.77
C PRO A 87 -4.34 -14.89 16.72
N TYR A 88 -3.86 -13.71 16.33
CA TYR A 88 -2.46 -13.35 16.55
C TYR A 88 -2.23 -12.94 18.00
N GLN A 89 -1.00 -13.15 18.46
CA GLN A 89 -0.49 -12.61 19.70
C GLN A 89 0.30 -11.33 19.39
N SER A 90 0.01 -10.27 20.11
CA SER A 90 0.84 -9.05 20.14
C SER A 90 1.80 -9.07 21.33
N LEU A 91 2.85 -8.25 21.26
CA LEU A 91 3.77 -8.01 22.39
C LEU A 91 3.01 -7.55 23.65
N ALA A 92 1.95 -6.76 23.48
CA ALA A 92 1.14 -6.26 24.60
C ALA A 92 0.24 -7.35 25.23
N THR A 93 -0.25 -8.29 24.43
CA THR A 93 -1.18 -9.34 24.89
C THR A 93 -0.49 -10.60 25.41
N ALA A 94 0.78 -10.81 25.03
CA ALA A 94 1.52 -12.03 25.32
C ALA A 94 2.29 -11.96 26.64
N ALA A 95 1.64 -11.54 27.73
CA ALA A 95 2.21 -11.24 29.06
C ALA A 95 3.28 -12.26 29.54
N GLY A 96 4.54 -12.01 29.21
CA GLY A 96 5.70 -12.83 29.62
C GLY A 96 6.20 -13.86 28.60
N SER A 97 5.57 -13.99 27.42
CA SER A 97 6.09 -14.81 26.33
C SER A 97 7.25 -14.11 25.62
N ASP A 98 8.29 -14.87 25.29
CA ASP A 98 9.38 -14.39 24.45
C ASP A 98 8.91 -14.13 23.00
N ILE A 99 9.56 -13.19 22.32
CA ILE A 99 9.22 -12.74 20.96
C ILE A 99 9.27 -13.89 19.94
N ASP A 100 10.16 -14.86 20.15
CA ASP A 100 10.27 -16.03 19.28
C ASP A 100 9.07 -16.96 19.42
N HIS A 101 8.50 -17.08 20.63
CA HIS A 101 7.26 -17.79 20.84
C HIS A 101 6.09 -17.10 20.12
N ILE A 102 5.99 -15.77 20.26
CA ILE A 102 4.95 -14.95 19.59
C ILE A 102 5.05 -15.13 18.07
N LYS A 103 6.27 -15.05 17.51
CA LYS A 103 6.51 -15.28 16.08
C LYS A 103 6.09 -16.67 15.64
N ALA A 104 6.41 -17.71 16.42
CA ALA A 104 6.03 -19.08 16.10
C ALA A 104 4.50 -19.27 16.08
N VAL A 105 3.79 -18.74 17.08
CA VAL A 105 2.33 -18.77 17.15
C VAL A 105 1.71 -18.01 15.98
N ASN A 106 2.17 -16.78 15.73
CA ASN A 106 1.66 -15.96 14.63
C ASN A 106 1.92 -16.60 13.27
N LYS A 107 3.08 -17.25 13.08
CA LYS A 107 3.39 -18.00 11.85
C LYS A 107 2.41 -19.16 11.63
N ALA A 108 2.08 -19.90 12.69
CA ALA A 108 1.11 -21.00 12.61
C ALA A 108 -0.31 -20.48 12.29
N ALA A 109 -0.74 -19.42 12.97
CA ALA A 109 -2.01 -18.75 12.71
C ALA A 109 -2.08 -18.20 11.28
N LYS A 110 -1.03 -17.51 10.81
CA LYS A 110 -0.91 -16.93 9.46
C LYS A 110 -1.05 -18.00 8.38
N LYS A 111 -0.46 -19.18 8.60
CA LYS A 111 -0.62 -20.34 7.72
C LYS A 111 -2.06 -20.83 7.64
N LYS A 112 -2.77 -20.95 8.78
CA LYS A 112 -4.17 -21.37 8.82
C LYS A 112 -5.11 -20.35 8.17
N ARG A 113 -4.96 -19.07 8.53
CA ARG A 113 -5.70 -17.94 7.94
C ARG A 113 -5.55 -17.92 6.42
N THR A 114 -4.30 -17.94 5.94
CA THR A 114 -4.01 -17.94 4.50
C THR A 114 -4.66 -19.12 3.79
N ALA A 115 -4.58 -20.34 4.33
CA ALA A 115 -5.20 -21.50 3.69
C ALA A 115 -6.72 -21.38 3.57
N LEU A 116 -7.40 -20.86 4.59
CA LEU A 116 -8.87 -20.73 4.61
C LEU A 116 -9.36 -19.56 3.76
N GLN A 117 -8.69 -18.42 3.85
CA GLN A 117 -9.09 -17.19 3.17
C GLN A 117 -8.75 -17.23 1.68
N SER A 118 -7.61 -17.81 1.29
CA SER A 118 -7.20 -17.95 -0.12
C SER A 118 -7.98 -19.01 -0.91
N ALA A 119 -8.86 -19.77 -0.25
CA ALA A 119 -9.73 -20.78 -0.85
C ALA A 119 -11.22 -20.46 -0.61
N PHE A 120 -11.53 -19.21 -0.28
CA PHE A 120 -12.86 -18.80 0.20
C PHE A 120 -14.00 -19.18 -0.74
N THR A 121 -13.82 -19.03 -2.06
CA THR A 121 -14.79 -19.43 -3.08
C THR A 121 -14.42 -20.74 -3.79
N GLY A 122 -13.39 -21.45 -3.31
CA GLY A 122 -12.81 -22.64 -3.95
C GLY A 122 -13.61 -23.92 -3.73
N GLY A 123 -14.67 -24.13 -4.51
CA GLY A 123 -15.41 -25.40 -4.60
C GLY A 123 -16.86 -25.34 -4.11
N ASP A 124 -17.63 -26.41 -4.36
CA ASP A 124 -19.09 -26.43 -4.15
C ASP A 124 -19.51 -26.29 -2.68
N ASN A 125 -18.64 -26.67 -1.75
CA ASN A 125 -18.87 -26.56 -0.30
C ASN A 125 -18.11 -25.41 0.34
N ALA A 126 -17.51 -24.51 -0.46
CA ALA A 126 -16.73 -23.41 0.06
C ALA A 126 -17.64 -22.39 0.78
N PRO A 127 -17.17 -21.75 1.87
CA PRO A 127 -17.97 -20.76 2.61
C PRO A 127 -18.46 -19.61 1.72
N GLY A 128 -17.65 -19.20 0.75
CA GLY A 128 -17.94 -18.13 -0.21
C GLY A 128 -18.66 -18.58 -1.47
N ARG A 129 -19.19 -19.81 -1.57
CA ARG A 129 -19.79 -20.32 -2.81
C ARG A 129 -20.88 -19.42 -3.40
N ARG A 130 -21.67 -18.75 -2.55
CA ARG A 130 -22.77 -17.86 -2.97
C ARG A 130 -22.29 -16.63 -3.72
N VAL A 131 -21.08 -16.16 -3.40
CA VAL A 131 -20.48 -14.96 -4.01
C VAL A 131 -19.48 -15.30 -5.13
N ARG A 132 -19.55 -16.52 -5.70
CA ARG A 132 -18.67 -16.90 -6.82
C ARG A 132 -18.80 -15.97 -8.03
N GLY A 133 -19.98 -15.40 -8.26
CA GLY A 133 -20.17 -14.36 -9.28
C GLY A 133 -19.32 -13.11 -9.03
N SER A 134 -19.15 -12.69 -7.76
CA SER A 134 -18.26 -11.58 -7.41
C SER A 134 -16.78 -11.92 -7.66
N PHE A 135 -16.38 -13.18 -7.49
CA PHE A 135 -15.03 -13.64 -7.87
C PHE A 135 -14.78 -13.47 -9.37
N GLU A 136 -15.73 -13.92 -10.18
CA GLU A 136 -15.63 -13.82 -11.65
C GLU A 136 -15.59 -12.36 -12.10
N GLU A 137 -16.44 -11.51 -11.52
CA GLU A 137 -16.46 -10.08 -11.80
C GLU A 137 -15.13 -9.40 -11.45
N VAL A 138 -14.61 -9.61 -10.23
CA VAL A 138 -13.33 -9.02 -9.79
C VAL A 138 -12.18 -9.51 -10.66
N MET A 139 -12.14 -10.81 -10.98
CA MET A 139 -11.13 -11.36 -11.88
C MET A 139 -11.23 -10.75 -13.28
N GLN A 140 -12.44 -10.55 -13.82
CA GLN A 140 -12.63 -9.88 -15.11
C GLN A 140 -12.08 -8.45 -15.09
N LYS A 141 -12.33 -7.69 -14.01
CA LYS A 141 -11.86 -6.32 -13.84
C LYS A 141 -10.33 -6.20 -13.69
N LEU A 142 -9.66 -7.27 -13.26
CA LEU A 142 -8.19 -7.35 -13.21
C LEU A 142 -7.55 -7.66 -14.57
N HIS A 143 -8.33 -7.94 -15.61
CA HIS A 143 -7.84 -8.14 -16.96
C HIS A 143 -8.13 -6.94 -17.84
N PHE A 144 -7.24 -6.66 -18.79
CA PHE A 144 -7.55 -5.79 -19.91
C PHE A 144 -8.84 -6.28 -20.60
N PRO A 145 -9.74 -5.40 -21.08
CA PRO A 145 -10.90 -5.81 -21.86
C PRO A 145 -10.53 -6.69 -23.04
N GLU A 146 -11.37 -7.66 -23.38
CA GLU A 146 -11.15 -8.51 -24.56
C GLU A 146 -11.06 -7.68 -25.84
N GLY A 147 -10.12 -8.06 -26.71
CA GLY A 147 -9.82 -7.38 -27.96
C GLY A 147 -8.52 -6.58 -27.92
N ALA A 148 -8.49 -5.46 -28.63
CA ALA A 148 -7.27 -4.76 -29.01
C ALA A 148 -6.34 -4.39 -27.84
N GLN A 149 -6.89 -3.99 -26.69
CA GLN A 149 -6.09 -3.63 -25.52
C GLN A 149 -5.38 -4.84 -24.91
N ARG A 150 -6.11 -5.94 -24.71
CA ARG A 150 -5.54 -7.19 -24.19
C ARG A 150 -4.53 -7.79 -25.15
N ASP A 151 -4.80 -7.75 -26.45
CA ASP A 151 -3.88 -8.24 -27.48
C ASP A 151 -2.59 -7.40 -27.54
N ALA A 152 -2.71 -6.07 -27.44
CA ALA A 152 -1.56 -5.17 -27.38
C ALA A 152 -0.71 -5.41 -26.12
N ALA A 153 -1.34 -5.62 -24.95
CA ALA A 153 -0.62 -5.96 -23.72
C ALA A 153 0.21 -7.24 -23.87
N LYS A 154 -0.40 -8.30 -24.42
CA LYS A 154 0.28 -9.58 -24.68
C LYS A 154 1.41 -9.43 -25.69
N GLN A 155 1.21 -8.65 -26.75
CA GLN A 155 2.23 -8.41 -27.77
C GLN A 155 3.43 -7.65 -27.21
N LEU A 156 3.20 -6.61 -26.39
CA LEU A 156 4.28 -5.88 -25.73
C LEU A 156 5.01 -6.77 -24.72
N ALA A 157 4.29 -7.59 -23.96
CA ALA A 157 4.90 -8.53 -23.01
C ALA A 157 5.87 -9.51 -23.67
N ALA A 158 5.60 -9.91 -24.93
CA ALA A 158 6.46 -10.84 -25.66
C ALA A 158 7.88 -10.31 -25.93
N SER A 159 8.09 -8.99 -25.92
CA SER A 159 9.41 -8.36 -26.10
C SER A 159 10.04 -7.86 -24.80
N MET A 160 9.33 -7.96 -23.66
CA MET A 160 9.82 -7.51 -22.37
C MET A 160 10.78 -8.53 -21.73
N PRO A 161 11.76 -8.07 -20.93
CA PRO A 161 12.50 -8.95 -20.03
C PRO A 161 11.56 -9.63 -19.04
N LYS A 162 11.89 -10.89 -18.67
CA LYS A 162 11.14 -11.64 -17.66
C LYS A 162 11.04 -10.82 -16.37
N SER A 163 9.80 -10.52 -15.97
CA SER A 163 9.47 -9.68 -14.82
C SER A 163 8.00 -9.88 -14.46
N ARG A 164 7.56 -9.39 -13.29
CA ARG A 164 6.15 -9.50 -12.87
C ARG A 164 5.21 -8.73 -13.79
N LEU A 165 5.66 -7.57 -14.30
CA LEU A 165 4.93 -6.80 -15.31
C LEU A 165 4.74 -7.62 -16.59
N GLN A 166 5.82 -8.25 -17.08
CA GLN A 166 5.78 -9.09 -18.27
C GLN A 166 4.84 -10.30 -18.08
N GLU A 167 4.92 -10.98 -16.93
CA GLU A 167 4.05 -12.11 -16.58
C GLU A 167 2.57 -11.69 -16.60
N ALA A 168 2.22 -10.63 -15.85
CA ALA A 168 0.85 -10.11 -15.80
C ALA A 168 0.31 -9.79 -17.19
N TRP A 169 1.05 -9.03 -17.99
CA TRP A 169 0.59 -8.61 -19.32
C TRP A 169 0.52 -9.77 -20.32
N SER A 170 1.39 -10.79 -20.19
CA SER A 170 1.33 -12.00 -21.03
C SER A 170 0.03 -12.80 -20.82
N GLU A 171 -0.55 -12.70 -19.63
CA GLU A 171 -1.83 -13.29 -19.28
C GLU A 171 -3.01 -12.34 -19.58
N GLY A 172 -2.74 -11.13 -20.06
CA GLY A 172 -3.75 -10.09 -20.30
C GLY A 172 -4.26 -9.43 -19.03
N ARG A 173 -3.48 -9.48 -17.94
CA ARG A 173 -3.77 -8.88 -16.63
C ARG A 173 -3.15 -7.49 -16.53
N TYR A 174 -3.82 -6.60 -15.83
CA TYR A 174 -3.22 -5.33 -15.40
C TYR A 174 -2.11 -5.60 -14.38
N TYR A 175 -1.02 -4.82 -14.43
CA TYR A 175 -0.03 -4.82 -13.35
C TYR A 175 -0.39 -3.76 -12.32
N LEU A 176 -0.32 -2.47 -12.67
CA LEU A 176 -1.02 -1.41 -11.93
C LEU A 176 -2.53 -1.49 -12.16
N LEU A 177 -3.31 -1.30 -11.09
CA LEU A 177 -4.76 -1.31 -11.13
C LEU A 177 -5.29 -0.31 -12.16
N PRO A 178 -6.36 -0.66 -12.90
CA PRO A 178 -6.95 0.25 -13.88
C PRO A 178 -7.40 1.56 -13.26
N SER A 179 -8.01 1.54 -12.07
CA SER A 179 -8.44 2.75 -11.35
C SER A 179 -7.26 3.68 -11.01
N PHE A 180 -6.10 3.13 -10.68
CA PHE A 180 -4.91 3.91 -10.39
C PHE A 180 -4.32 4.52 -11.67
N VAL A 181 -4.30 3.76 -12.77
CA VAL A 181 -3.89 4.28 -14.09
C VAL A 181 -4.81 5.41 -14.56
N HIS A 182 -6.12 5.28 -14.38
CA HIS A 182 -7.09 6.36 -14.63
C HIS A 182 -6.86 7.57 -13.73
N PHE A 183 -6.51 7.35 -12.46
CA PHE A 183 -6.18 8.43 -11.54
C PHE A 183 -4.92 9.20 -11.96
N LEU A 184 -3.87 8.54 -12.45
CA LEU A 184 -2.69 9.24 -13.00
C LEU A 184 -3.07 10.13 -14.19
N SER A 185 -3.95 9.66 -15.06
CA SER A 185 -4.48 10.45 -16.17
C SER A 185 -5.33 11.63 -15.68
N TYR A 186 -6.14 11.44 -14.64
CA TYR A 186 -6.88 12.52 -13.98
C TYR A 186 -5.95 13.58 -13.38
N LEU A 187 -4.87 13.20 -12.70
CA LEU A 187 -3.86 14.14 -12.18
C LEU A 187 -3.11 14.91 -13.28
N ALA A 188 -3.08 14.39 -14.51
CA ALA A 188 -2.52 15.06 -15.68
C ALA A 188 -3.52 15.98 -16.40
N SER A 189 -4.81 15.90 -16.05
CA SER A 189 -5.88 16.62 -16.73
C SER A 189 -5.95 18.10 -16.34
N PRO A 190 -6.58 18.97 -17.18
CA PRO A 190 -6.83 20.37 -16.84
C PRO A 190 -7.54 20.56 -15.49
N GLN A 191 -8.45 19.63 -15.14
CA GLN A 191 -9.22 19.66 -13.88
C GLN A 191 -8.33 19.72 -12.63
N VAL A 192 -7.12 19.15 -12.70
CA VAL A 192 -6.14 19.19 -11.60
C VAL A 192 -5.02 20.18 -11.89
N THR A 193 -4.54 20.24 -13.13
CA THR A 193 -3.35 21.05 -13.48
C THR A 193 -3.61 22.55 -13.56
N GLU A 194 -4.87 22.97 -13.71
CA GLU A 194 -5.29 24.38 -13.62
C GLU A 194 -5.53 24.83 -12.17
N LYS A 195 -5.60 23.91 -11.20
CA LYS A 195 -5.66 24.24 -9.77
C LYS A 195 -4.30 24.74 -9.27
N GLU A 196 -4.30 25.50 -8.17
CA GLU A 196 -3.07 25.92 -7.47
C GLU A 196 -2.44 24.78 -6.63
N LEU A 197 -2.39 23.56 -7.17
CA LEU A 197 -1.86 22.37 -6.52
C LEU A 197 -0.54 21.91 -7.17
N ASP A 198 0.41 21.49 -6.33
CA ASP A 198 1.61 20.76 -6.73
C ASP A 198 1.55 19.34 -6.18
N VAL A 199 1.00 18.43 -6.98
CA VAL A 199 0.79 17.02 -6.59
C VAL A 199 2.07 16.20 -6.80
N LYS A 200 2.49 15.51 -5.76
CA LYS A 200 3.64 14.60 -5.71
C LYS A 200 3.19 13.18 -5.40
N LEU A 201 3.81 12.21 -6.05
CA LEU A 201 3.59 10.78 -5.84
C LEU A 201 4.83 10.15 -5.22
N VAL A 202 4.62 9.35 -4.19
CA VAL A 202 5.69 8.57 -3.54
C VAL A 202 5.25 7.11 -3.45
N PHE A 203 5.85 6.25 -4.26
CA PHE A 203 5.60 4.81 -4.19
C PHE A 203 6.35 4.19 -3.01
N ARG A 204 5.68 3.35 -2.23
CA ARG A 204 6.18 2.71 -1.01
C ARG A 204 6.05 1.21 -1.15
N THR A 205 7.07 0.45 -0.75
CA THR A 205 6.97 -1.01 -0.68
C THR A 205 8.05 -1.56 0.23
N PHE A 206 7.78 -2.71 0.84
CA PHE A 206 8.80 -3.57 1.43
C PHE A 206 9.55 -4.42 0.38
N GLY A 207 8.87 -4.71 -0.73
CA GLY A 207 9.30 -5.60 -1.80
C GLY A 207 10.27 -4.95 -2.78
N ASP A 208 10.26 -5.45 -4.01
CA ASP A 208 11.14 -5.08 -5.13
C ASP A 208 10.35 -4.62 -6.37
N ASP A 209 9.02 -4.44 -6.26
CA ASP A 209 8.08 -4.10 -7.34
C ASP A 209 8.32 -2.72 -8.00
N ILE A 210 9.14 -1.86 -7.39
CA ILE A 210 9.38 -0.48 -7.87
C ILE A 210 9.95 -0.47 -9.30
N VAL A 211 10.75 -1.47 -9.67
CA VAL A 211 11.36 -1.53 -11.00
C VAL A 211 10.30 -1.75 -12.08
N GLU A 212 9.35 -2.64 -11.83
CA GLU A 212 8.21 -2.90 -12.71
C GLU A 212 7.27 -1.71 -12.79
N VAL A 213 6.98 -1.06 -11.65
CA VAL A 213 6.17 0.18 -11.62
C VAL A 213 6.83 1.28 -12.45
N ALA A 214 8.15 1.47 -12.35
CA ALA A 214 8.87 2.45 -13.15
C ALA A 214 8.74 2.17 -14.66
N ARG A 215 8.87 0.91 -15.08
CA ARG A 215 8.71 0.51 -16.50
C ARG A 215 7.30 0.77 -17.01
N GLU A 216 6.26 0.47 -16.22
CA GLU A 216 4.88 0.71 -16.63
C GLU A 216 4.57 2.21 -16.72
N LEU A 217 5.10 3.02 -15.77
CA LEU A 217 5.03 4.49 -15.85
C LEU A 217 5.74 5.04 -17.09
N ASP A 218 6.87 4.47 -17.49
CA ASP A 218 7.55 4.86 -18.73
C ASP A 218 6.70 4.62 -19.97
N LEU A 219 5.97 3.50 -20.03
CA LEU A 219 5.03 3.20 -21.11
C LEU A 219 3.84 4.17 -21.12
N LEU A 220 3.33 4.56 -19.95
CA LEU A 220 2.28 5.59 -19.82
C LEU A 220 2.77 6.96 -20.29
N VAL A 221 3.97 7.38 -19.89
CA VAL A 221 4.58 8.66 -20.32
C VAL A 221 4.89 8.64 -21.82
N ALA A 222 5.29 7.49 -22.38
CA ALA A 222 5.55 7.35 -23.80
C ALA A 222 4.28 7.25 -24.66
N GLY A 223 3.09 7.15 -24.05
CA GLY A 223 1.83 6.91 -24.79
C GLY A 223 1.76 5.52 -25.43
N GLN A 224 2.49 4.54 -24.89
CA GLN A 224 2.58 3.17 -25.40
C GLN A 224 1.78 2.17 -24.55
N HIS A 225 1.17 2.63 -23.47
CA HIS A 225 0.43 1.76 -22.56
C HIS A 225 -0.88 1.23 -23.20
N PRO A 226 -1.19 -0.08 -23.10
CA PRO A 226 -2.36 -0.70 -23.76
C PRO A 226 -3.74 -0.18 -23.32
N VAL A 227 -3.81 0.54 -22.19
CA VAL A 227 -5.06 1.11 -21.64
C VAL A 227 -5.72 2.15 -22.56
N GLY A 228 -5.01 2.69 -23.56
CA GLY A 228 -5.58 3.64 -24.52
C GLY A 228 -5.82 5.04 -23.96
N LEU A 229 -5.12 5.43 -22.89
CA LEU A 229 -5.13 6.79 -22.36
C LEU A 229 -4.07 7.66 -23.06
N PRO A 230 -4.24 9.00 -23.09
CA PRO A 230 -3.21 9.91 -23.58
C PRO A 230 -1.89 9.75 -22.81
N ALA A 231 -0.79 10.07 -23.49
CA ALA A 231 0.54 10.08 -22.88
C ALA A 231 0.57 10.98 -21.63
N LEU A 232 1.14 10.46 -20.54
CA LEU A 232 1.32 11.24 -19.32
C LEU A 232 2.49 12.23 -19.45
N PRO A 233 2.46 13.39 -18.77
CA PRO A 233 3.60 14.29 -18.70
C PRO A 233 4.84 13.65 -18.06
N ASP A 234 6.04 14.11 -18.43
CA ASP A 234 7.32 13.58 -17.93
C ASP A 234 7.47 13.59 -16.39
N LYS A 235 6.72 14.45 -15.69
CA LYS A 235 6.72 14.50 -14.22
C LYS A 235 6.31 13.18 -13.55
N PHE A 236 5.58 12.31 -14.24
CA PHE A 236 5.16 10.99 -13.77
C PHE A 236 6.25 9.90 -13.93
N ARG A 237 7.32 10.19 -14.69
CA ARG A 237 8.42 9.25 -14.90
C ARG A 237 9.19 9.02 -13.60
N LEU A 238 9.26 7.76 -13.17
CA LEU A 238 10.06 7.33 -12.02
C LEU A 238 11.44 6.87 -12.51
N LYS A 239 12.43 7.76 -12.43
CA LYS A 239 13.81 7.41 -12.78
C LYS A 239 14.51 6.71 -11.63
N LEU A 240 15.15 5.58 -11.92
CA LEU A 240 15.80 4.74 -10.92
C LEU A 240 17.30 4.98 -10.79
N GLU A 241 17.89 5.75 -11.70
CA GLU A 241 19.32 6.05 -11.68
C GLU A 241 19.70 6.81 -10.39
N PRO A 242 20.80 6.41 -9.71
CA PRO A 242 21.22 7.04 -8.46
C PRO A 242 21.36 8.57 -8.56
N SER A 243 21.88 9.05 -9.69
CA SER A 243 22.13 10.47 -9.96
C SER A 243 20.86 11.33 -10.04
N ASP A 244 19.71 10.74 -10.42
CA ASP A 244 18.42 11.44 -10.44
C ASP A 244 17.83 11.63 -9.03
N ARG A 245 18.34 10.91 -8.02
CA ARG A 245 17.93 11.01 -6.60
C ARG A 245 16.42 10.91 -6.38
N ARG A 246 15.73 10.07 -7.15
CA ARG A 246 14.27 9.83 -7.03
C ARG A 246 13.90 8.59 -6.24
N VAL A 247 14.90 7.78 -5.88
CA VAL A 247 14.72 6.56 -5.10
C VAL A 247 15.51 6.61 -3.80
N ALA A 248 15.00 5.95 -2.77
CA ALA A 248 15.74 5.72 -1.55
C ALA A 248 15.28 4.46 -0.81
N THR A 249 16.11 3.98 0.11
CA THR A 249 15.82 2.79 0.92
C THR A 249 16.00 3.10 2.39
N PHE A 250 15.01 2.73 3.21
CA PHE A 250 15.10 2.81 4.66
C PHE A 250 15.90 1.65 5.24
N TYR A 251 16.60 1.96 6.33
CA TYR A 251 17.21 1.01 7.24
C TYR A 251 16.81 1.39 8.66
N ARG A 252 16.42 0.42 9.47
CA ARG A 252 16.02 0.62 10.87
C ARG A 252 16.70 -0.39 11.77
N ASP A 253 17.35 0.11 12.80
CA ASP A 253 18.06 -0.63 13.85
C ASP A 253 17.69 -0.16 15.26
N GLY A 254 16.82 0.85 15.38
CA GLY A 254 16.31 1.34 16.65
C GLY A 254 14.99 2.08 16.51
N PHE A 255 14.31 2.26 17.65
CA PHE A 255 13.01 2.94 17.71
C PHE A 255 13.12 4.47 17.63
N ALA A 256 14.22 5.04 18.14
CA ALA A 256 14.46 6.47 18.17
C ALA A 256 15.04 6.98 16.85
N ALA A 257 15.19 8.30 16.74
CA ALA A 257 15.64 8.97 15.51
C ALA A 257 16.99 8.46 15.01
N ASP A 258 17.94 8.21 15.92
CA ASP A 258 19.27 7.68 15.63
C ASP A 258 19.23 6.24 15.13
N GLY A 259 18.16 5.49 15.40
CA GLY A 259 17.92 4.13 14.92
C GLY A 259 17.32 4.03 13.51
N THR A 260 17.28 5.12 12.76
CA THR A 260 16.75 5.13 11.38
C THR A 260 17.68 5.85 10.42
N ALA A 261 17.97 5.20 9.30
CA ALA A 261 18.71 5.77 8.18
C ALA A 261 17.92 5.67 6.86
N LEU A 262 18.21 6.59 5.95
CA LEU A 262 17.72 6.62 4.57
C LEU A 262 18.94 6.64 3.64
N ALA A 263 19.07 5.63 2.79
CA ALA A 263 20.05 5.58 1.72
C ALA A 263 19.41 6.11 0.43
N VAL A 264 19.79 7.31 0.02
CA VAL A 264 19.29 7.96 -1.21
C VAL A 264 20.08 7.49 -2.41
N GLY A 265 19.40 7.28 -3.54
CA GLY A 265 20.01 6.85 -4.80
C GLY A 265 19.99 5.35 -5.01
N THR A 266 19.35 4.57 -4.14
CA THR A 266 19.31 3.11 -4.27
C THR A 266 18.01 2.48 -3.77
N LEU A 267 17.63 1.38 -4.40
CA LEU A 267 16.59 0.44 -3.95
C LEU A 267 17.16 -0.83 -3.32
N THR A 268 18.49 -0.97 -3.34
CA THR A 268 19.18 -2.09 -2.69
C THR A 268 19.14 -1.85 -1.20
N LYS A 269 18.49 -2.74 -0.44
CA LYS A 269 18.44 -2.66 1.03
C LYS A 269 19.61 -3.38 1.68
N VAL A 270 20.03 -2.87 2.83
CA VAL A 270 20.97 -3.56 3.72
C VAL A 270 20.35 -4.92 4.11
N PRO A 271 20.99 -6.06 3.83
CA PRO A 271 20.42 -7.36 4.15
C PRO A 271 20.39 -7.57 5.66
N PHE A 272 19.41 -8.33 6.15
CA PHE A 272 19.42 -8.75 7.54
C PHE A 272 20.42 -9.89 7.74
N SER A 273 21.47 -9.62 8.51
CA SER A 273 22.47 -10.63 8.89
C SER A 273 22.97 -10.36 10.30
N SER A 274 23.41 -11.41 10.99
CA SER A 274 24.01 -11.31 12.32
C SER A 274 25.23 -10.37 12.34
N LYS A 275 26.06 -10.44 11.30
CA LYS A 275 27.22 -9.54 11.14
C LYS A 275 26.82 -8.07 11.03
N LEU A 276 25.77 -7.75 10.28
CA LEU A 276 25.29 -6.38 10.15
C LEU A 276 24.54 -5.89 11.40
N ALA A 277 23.98 -6.80 12.20
CA ALA A 277 23.44 -6.47 13.51
C ALA A 277 24.55 -6.06 14.51
N GLU A 278 25.73 -6.69 14.43
CA GLU A 278 26.90 -6.30 15.22
C GLU A 278 27.46 -4.92 14.81
N GLU A 279 27.35 -4.56 13.53
CA GLU A 279 27.77 -3.25 13.02
C GLU A 279 26.84 -2.09 13.44
N GLY A 280 25.61 -2.42 13.87
CA GLY A 280 24.60 -1.47 14.38
C GLY A 280 24.47 -0.21 13.51
N ALA A 281 24.64 0.96 14.13
CA ALA A 281 24.48 2.25 13.46
C ALA A 281 25.40 2.45 12.23
N SER A 282 26.51 1.72 12.14
CA SER A 282 27.46 1.82 11.02
C SER A 282 27.08 0.96 9.81
N ALA A 283 26.21 -0.03 9.98
CA ALA A 283 25.84 -1.01 8.95
C ALA A 283 25.48 -0.39 7.59
N PRO A 284 24.58 0.62 7.49
CA PRO A 284 24.27 1.21 6.18
C PRO A 284 25.47 1.95 5.57
N ASN A 285 26.26 2.67 6.36
CA ASN A 285 27.44 3.37 5.82
C ASN A 285 28.48 2.39 5.27
N ASN A 286 28.73 1.28 5.97
CA ASN A 286 29.67 0.26 5.52
C ASN A 286 29.16 -0.46 4.27
N PHE A 287 27.86 -0.81 4.25
CA PHE A 287 27.25 -1.51 3.13
C PHE A 287 27.29 -0.71 1.83
N TYR A 288 27.03 0.60 1.89
CA TYR A 288 27.04 1.48 0.72
C TYR A 288 28.39 2.17 0.48
N ALA A 289 29.45 1.86 1.23
CA ALA A 289 30.74 2.56 1.13
C ALA A 289 31.40 2.49 -0.26
N ALA A 290 31.10 1.43 -1.02
CA ALA A 290 31.64 1.22 -2.37
C ALA A 290 30.83 1.96 -3.46
N ASP A 291 29.68 2.55 -3.12
CA ASP A 291 28.80 3.23 -4.06
C ASP A 291 28.84 4.76 -3.80
N PRO A 292 29.61 5.53 -4.58
CA PRO A 292 29.78 6.96 -4.35
C PRO A 292 28.52 7.77 -4.64
N ASP A 293 27.56 7.22 -5.37
CA ASP A 293 26.30 7.89 -5.71
C ASP A 293 25.22 7.69 -4.64
N VAL A 294 25.44 6.75 -3.71
CA VAL A 294 24.54 6.52 -2.58
C VAL A 294 24.89 7.41 -1.40
N LYS A 295 23.90 8.20 -0.96
CA LYS A 295 24.02 9.05 0.23
C LYS A 295 23.20 8.50 1.39
N VAL A 296 23.87 8.05 2.44
CA VAL A 296 23.24 7.65 3.71
C VAL A 296 23.00 8.88 4.59
N VAL A 297 21.78 9.00 5.09
CA VAL A 297 21.35 10.06 6.02
C VAL A 297 20.68 9.40 7.21
N ARG A 298 21.09 9.75 8.43
CA ARG A 298 20.56 9.17 9.68
C ARG A 298 19.86 10.24 10.52
N GLY A 299 18.80 9.87 11.23
CA GLY A 299 18.00 10.81 12.03
C GLY A 299 16.74 11.32 11.33
N PHE A 300 15.64 11.45 12.07
CA PHE A 300 14.35 11.89 11.51
C PHE A 300 14.41 13.28 10.86
N GLN A 301 14.95 14.30 11.52
CA GLN A 301 15.04 15.65 10.92
C GLN A 301 15.93 15.70 9.65
N PRO A 302 17.15 15.11 9.65
CA PRO A 302 17.94 15.00 8.41
C PRO A 302 17.23 14.25 7.29
N ILE A 303 16.53 13.16 7.61
CA ILE A 303 15.74 12.38 6.65
C ILE A 303 14.60 13.23 6.08
N GLN A 304 13.81 13.88 6.93
CA GLN A 304 12.72 14.76 6.51
C GLN A 304 13.21 15.84 5.55
N LYS A 305 14.31 16.54 5.91
CA LYS A 305 14.92 17.56 5.06
C LYS A 305 15.40 17.01 3.71
N THR A 306 15.95 15.80 3.70
CA THR A 306 16.37 15.11 2.48
C THR A 306 15.17 14.78 1.58
N LEU A 307 14.09 14.23 2.13
CA LEU A 307 12.86 13.91 1.40
C LEU A 307 12.22 15.17 0.80
N GLU A 308 12.16 16.26 1.57
CA GLU A 308 11.70 17.57 1.07
C GLU A 308 12.56 18.09 -0.08
N GLY A 309 13.89 17.89 -0.02
CA GLY A 309 14.81 18.21 -1.10
C GLY A 309 14.51 17.40 -2.37
N MET A 310 14.23 16.10 -2.22
CA MET A 310 13.87 15.23 -3.35
C MET A 310 12.54 15.66 -3.98
N LEU A 311 11.51 15.97 -3.16
CA LEU A 311 10.18 16.40 -3.61
C LEU A 311 10.19 17.80 -4.26
N LYS A 312 11.17 18.65 -3.94
CA LYS A 312 11.40 19.91 -4.67
C LYS A 312 11.96 19.68 -6.07
N GLY A 313 12.74 18.61 -6.27
CA GLY A 313 13.39 18.29 -7.55
C GLY A 313 12.57 17.39 -8.47
N ALA A 314 11.60 16.64 -7.94
CA ALA A 314 10.81 15.67 -8.70
C ALA A 314 9.36 15.58 -8.20
N SER A 315 8.45 15.15 -9.09
CA SER A 315 7.04 14.90 -8.73
C SER A 315 6.73 13.43 -8.44
N THR A 316 7.65 12.52 -8.79
CA THR A 316 7.46 11.08 -8.60
C THR A 316 8.71 10.50 -7.97
N LEU A 317 8.56 9.90 -6.79
CA LEU A 317 9.61 9.25 -6.01
C LEU A 317 9.22 7.80 -5.69
N ALA A 318 10.18 7.00 -5.28
CA ALA A 318 9.91 5.70 -4.67
C ALA A 318 10.82 5.43 -3.48
N LEU A 319 10.27 4.86 -2.41
CA LEU A 319 10.97 4.58 -1.18
C LEU A 319 10.76 3.12 -0.79
N ARG A 320 11.84 2.35 -0.67
CA ARG A 320 11.80 0.98 -0.17
C ARG A 320 11.87 0.97 1.35
N ASP A 321 10.88 0.39 2.00
CA ASP A 321 10.79 0.23 3.45
C ASP A 321 11.55 -1.01 3.95
N TYR A 322 11.81 -1.04 5.26
CA TYR A 322 12.65 -2.07 5.87
C TYR A 322 11.83 -3.18 6.51
N TRP A 323 11.50 -4.21 5.72
CA TRP A 323 10.65 -5.33 6.12
C TRP A 323 11.18 -6.06 7.35
N GLU A 324 12.50 -6.30 7.42
CA GLU A 324 13.09 -7.05 8.50
C GLU A 324 12.87 -6.41 9.86
N TRP A 325 12.87 -5.07 9.93
CA TRP A 325 12.57 -4.37 11.17
C TRP A 325 11.11 -4.55 11.58
N TRP A 326 10.17 -4.37 10.66
CA TRP A 326 8.74 -4.56 10.94
C TRP A 326 8.43 -6.00 11.36
N SER A 327 8.92 -6.99 10.61
CA SER A 327 8.78 -8.42 10.89
C SER A 327 9.44 -8.84 12.21
N ALA A 328 10.62 -8.28 12.53
CA ALA A 328 11.31 -8.57 13.78
C ALA A 328 10.50 -8.15 15.02
N HIS A 329 9.61 -7.18 14.89
CA HIS A 329 8.75 -6.62 15.95
C HIS A 329 7.29 -7.08 15.83
N ALA A 330 7.09 -8.31 15.34
CA ALA A 330 5.78 -8.94 15.23
C ALA A 330 4.77 -8.14 14.39
N GLU A 331 5.25 -7.45 13.35
CA GLU A 331 4.42 -6.68 12.40
C GLU A 331 3.63 -5.53 13.10
N ASP A 332 4.17 -4.96 14.19
CA ASP A 332 3.56 -3.81 14.87
C ASP A 332 3.71 -2.50 14.07
N GLY A 333 2.65 -1.68 14.07
CA GLY A 333 2.57 -0.45 13.28
C GLY A 333 3.64 0.58 13.59
N GLN A 334 4.15 0.64 14.83
CA GLN A 334 5.23 1.57 15.22
C GLN A 334 6.61 1.18 14.67
N TYR A 335 6.70 0.02 14.03
CA TYR A 335 7.91 -0.53 13.42
C TYR A 335 7.74 -0.69 11.90
N GLY A 336 6.60 -0.27 11.35
CA GLY A 336 6.27 -0.34 9.94
C GLY A 336 6.95 0.73 9.08
N LYS A 337 6.27 1.11 8.00
CA LYS A 337 6.70 2.11 7.03
C LYS A 337 6.69 3.49 7.68
N LEU A 338 7.87 4.09 7.82
CA LEU A 338 8.00 5.38 8.50
C LEU A 338 7.37 6.50 7.65
N LEU A 339 6.50 7.29 8.25
CA LEU A 339 5.97 8.54 7.72
C LEU A 339 6.30 9.66 8.70
N LEU A 340 7.21 10.54 8.29
CA LEU A 340 7.60 11.72 9.08
C LEU A 340 6.71 12.90 8.72
N ILE A 341 6.15 13.54 9.76
CA ILE A 341 5.29 14.71 9.63
C ILE A 341 5.88 15.86 10.44
N ASP A 342 5.92 17.05 9.87
CA ASP A 342 6.16 18.30 10.61
C ASP A 342 4.82 19.05 10.68
N GLU A 343 4.01 18.73 11.69
CA GLU A 343 2.61 19.19 11.76
C GLU A 343 2.50 20.71 11.78
N GLU A 344 3.38 21.39 12.52
CA GLU A 344 3.41 22.85 12.56
C GLU A 344 3.68 23.45 11.17
N LYS A 345 4.63 22.87 10.42
CA LYS A 345 4.93 23.32 9.07
C LYS A 345 3.78 23.02 8.12
N THR A 346 3.25 21.81 8.14
CA THR A 346 2.14 21.37 7.28
C THR A 346 0.91 22.26 7.50
N GLU A 347 0.56 22.58 8.75
CA GLU A 347 -0.56 23.46 9.07
C GLU A 347 -0.31 24.92 8.66
N LYS A 348 0.92 25.41 8.82
CA LYS A 348 1.30 26.78 8.43
C LYS A 348 1.32 26.98 6.92
N GLU A 349 1.79 25.97 6.18
CA GLU A 349 1.94 26.04 4.72
C GLU A 349 0.68 25.57 3.98
N GLY A 350 -0.24 24.89 4.67
CA GLY A 350 -1.43 24.28 4.09
C GLY A 350 -1.14 23.04 3.25
N ASP A 351 0.07 22.49 3.37
CA ASP A 351 0.47 21.29 2.63
C ASP A 351 -0.34 20.07 3.08
N VAL A 352 -0.49 19.10 2.20
CA VAL A 352 -1.19 17.84 2.46
C VAL A 352 -0.22 16.69 2.29
N VAL A 353 -0.17 15.78 3.25
CA VAL A 353 0.62 14.54 3.19
C VAL A 353 -0.27 13.39 3.61
N VAL A 354 -0.51 12.43 2.72
CA VAL A 354 -1.39 11.28 2.99
C VAL A 354 -0.71 10.00 2.53
N PHE A 355 -0.82 8.95 3.34
CA PHE A 355 -0.37 7.60 3.05
C PHE A 355 -1.55 6.67 2.83
N PHE A 356 -1.60 6.07 1.64
CA PHE A 356 -2.60 5.11 1.19
C PHE A 356 -2.05 3.69 1.30
N ASP A 357 -2.75 2.84 2.06
CA ASP A 357 -2.38 1.43 2.26
C ASP A 357 -3.63 0.61 2.60
N ASP A 358 -3.74 -0.62 2.10
CA ASP A 358 -4.88 -1.50 2.38
C ASP A 358 -4.83 -2.13 3.78
N HIS A 359 -3.63 -2.24 4.36
CA HIS A 359 -3.41 -2.86 5.67
C HIS A 359 -3.63 -1.89 6.85
N ILE A 360 -4.01 -0.64 6.60
CA ILE A 360 -4.49 0.27 7.66
C ILE A 360 -5.84 -0.24 8.16
N GLU A 361 -5.93 -0.57 9.44
CA GLU A 361 -7.14 -1.14 10.04
C GLU A 361 -8.07 -0.06 10.63
N ALA A 362 -9.29 -0.44 11.03
CA ALA A 362 -10.25 0.50 11.60
C ALA A 362 -9.78 1.15 12.92
N HIS A 363 -8.96 0.45 13.71
CA HIS A 363 -8.56 0.93 15.04
C HIS A 363 -7.05 0.97 15.25
N HIS A 364 -6.26 0.64 14.24
CA HIS A 364 -4.81 0.53 14.33
C HIS A 364 -4.16 0.81 12.97
N SER A 365 -3.00 1.48 12.95
CA SER A 365 -2.30 1.75 11.67
C SER A 365 -1.72 0.48 11.05
N HIS A 366 -1.33 -0.48 11.90
CA HIS A 366 -0.80 -1.82 11.61
C HIS A 366 0.49 -1.88 10.79
N ILE A 367 0.63 -1.06 9.75
CA ILE A 367 1.75 -1.07 8.80
C ILE A 367 2.48 0.26 8.66
N VAL A 368 1.87 1.38 9.07
CA VAL A 368 2.47 2.72 8.95
C VAL A 368 2.84 3.29 10.33
N ASP A 369 4.10 3.71 10.45
CA ASP A 369 4.69 4.36 11.63
C ASP A 369 4.69 5.88 11.40
N VAL A 370 3.65 6.56 11.87
CA VAL A 370 3.55 8.03 11.75
C VAL A 370 4.25 8.69 12.94
N ARG A 371 5.24 9.54 12.66
CA ARG A 371 6.01 10.25 13.70
C ARG A 371 6.13 11.73 13.42
N ASP A 372 6.12 12.50 14.50
CA ASP A 372 6.52 13.90 14.45
C ASP A 372 8.04 13.99 14.18
N ALA A 373 8.42 14.68 13.12
CA ALA A 373 9.81 14.71 12.64
C ALA A 373 10.77 15.40 13.63
N ARG A 374 10.26 16.26 14.53
CA ARG A 374 11.07 17.07 15.44
C ARG A 374 11.31 16.37 16.77
N SER A 375 10.25 15.84 17.37
CA SER A 375 10.28 15.12 18.66
C SER A 375 10.58 13.63 18.49
N GLY A 376 10.30 13.06 17.32
CA GLY A 376 10.38 11.61 17.07
C GLY A 376 9.28 10.79 17.75
N ALA A 377 8.32 11.45 18.40
CA ALA A 377 7.20 10.82 19.06
C ALA A 377 6.22 10.22 18.03
N PRO A 378 5.68 9.00 18.28
CA PRO A 378 4.57 8.47 17.50
C PRO A 378 3.35 9.39 17.57
N VAL A 379 2.69 9.58 16.44
CA VAL A 379 1.41 10.30 16.35
C VAL A 379 0.27 9.32 16.64
N ASP A 380 -0.63 9.69 17.55
CA ASP A 380 -1.78 8.88 17.92
C ASP A 380 -2.65 8.52 16.69
N PHE A 381 -3.09 7.26 16.61
CA PHE A 381 -3.83 6.77 15.46
C PHE A 381 -5.16 7.52 15.22
N LYS A 382 -5.86 7.94 16.29
CA LYS A 382 -7.11 8.70 16.14
C LYS A 382 -6.87 10.08 15.53
N LYS A 383 -5.65 10.63 15.69
CA LYS A 383 -5.25 11.90 15.08
C LYS A 383 -4.72 11.72 13.65
N SER A 384 -4.10 10.58 13.34
CA SER A 384 -3.52 10.34 12.02
C SER A 384 -4.50 9.74 11.02
N ARG A 385 -5.47 8.92 11.44
CA ARG A 385 -6.51 8.36 10.57
C ARG A 385 -7.37 9.46 9.95
N GLY A 386 -7.48 9.46 8.62
CA GLY A 386 -8.21 10.45 7.84
C GLY A 386 -7.52 11.82 7.70
N LYS A 387 -6.33 12.00 8.29
CA LYS A 387 -5.47 13.19 8.10
C LYS A 387 -4.18 12.82 7.35
N TYR A 388 -3.42 11.86 7.88
CA TYR A 388 -2.15 11.38 7.31
C TYR A 388 -2.25 9.96 6.77
N LEU A 389 -3.25 9.20 7.20
CA LEU A 389 -3.46 7.81 6.84
C LEU A 389 -4.84 7.64 6.21
N GLU A 390 -4.88 7.08 5.00
CA GLU A 390 -6.11 6.71 4.31
C GLU A 390 -6.07 5.21 3.97
N ARG A 391 -7.08 4.48 4.42
CA ARG A 391 -7.21 3.06 4.08
C ARG A 391 -7.65 2.93 2.62
N VAL A 392 -6.98 2.07 1.87
CA VAL A 392 -7.46 1.66 0.54
C VAL A 392 -8.33 0.41 0.68
N GLU A 393 -9.52 0.44 0.08
CA GLU A 393 -10.42 -0.71 0.01
C GLU A 393 -10.18 -1.43 -1.33
N PRO A 394 -9.44 -2.57 -1.37
CA PRO A 394 -8.97 -3.13 -2.63
C PRO A 394 -10.12 -3.58 -3.54
N PHE A 395 -11.25 -4.01 -2.96
CA PHE A 395 -12.44 -4.39 -3.71
C PHE A 395 -12.98 -3.21 -4.53
N ALA A 396 -13.12 -2.03 -3.92
CA ALA A 396 -13.54 -0.82 -4.63
C ALA A 396 -12.45 -0.33 -5.59
N ALA A 397 -11.18 -0.40 -5.19
CA ALA A 397 -10.07 -0.03 -6.08
C ALA A 397 -10.03 -0.86 -7.37
N ILE A 398 -10.48 -2.12 -7.35
CA ILE A 398 -10.58 -2.95 -8.56
C ILE A 398 -11.87 -2.67 -9.35
N THR A 399 -12.99 -2.56 -8.65
CA THR A 399 -14.33 -2.56 -9.29
C THR A 399 -14.80 -1.18 -9.75
N ASP A 400 -14.34 -0.11 -9.10
CA ASP A 400 -14.63 1.29 -9.44
C ASP A 400 -13.42 1.97 -10.12
N PRO A 401 -13.51 2.26 -11.44
CA PRO A 401 -12.47 2.98 -12.18
C PRO A 401 -12.12 4.36 -11.61
N ASN A 402 -13.02 4.99 -10.85
CA ASN A 402 -12.84 6.33 -10.30
C ASN A 402 -12.42 6.33 -8.83
N TYR A 403 -12.16 5.16 -8.23
CA TYR A 403 -11.91 5.02 -6.79
C TYR A 403 -10.87 6.01 -6.24
N PHE A 404 -9.67 6.03 -6.82
CA PHE A 404 -8.59 6.92 -6.38
C PHE A 404 -8.87 8.40 -6.67
N THR A 405 -9.57 8.70 -7.78
CA THR A 405 -10.04 10.06 -8.08
C THR A 405 -11.02 10.55 -7.01
N ALA A 406 -11.98 9.72 -6.61
CA ALA A 406 -12.93 10.05 -5.56
C ALA A 406 -12.25 10.24 -4.18
N LEU A 407 -11.25 9.42 -3.85
CA LEU A 407 -10.44 9.61 -2.64
C LEU A 407 -9.69 10.95 -2.66
N PHE A 408 -9.05 11.27 -3.78
CA PHE A 408 -8.33 12.52 -3.95
C PHE A 408 -9.26 13.74 -3.82
N ASP A 409 -10.39 13.74 -4.52
CA ASP A 409 -11.34 14.86 -4.49
C ASP A 409 -12.01 15.03 -3.12
N LYS A 410 -12.30 13.91 -2.43
CA LYS A 410 -12.79 13.94 -1.03
C LYS A 410 -11.74 14.59 -0.11
N GLY A 411 -10.47 14.22 -0.27
CA GLY A 411 -9.37 14.81 0.48
C GLY A 411 -9.24 16.32 0.22
N ASP A 412 -9.31 16.74 -1.04
CA ASP A 412 -9.22 18.14 -1.45
C ASP A 412 -10.38 18.97 -0.88
N ALA A 413 -11.62 18.49 -1.01
CA ALA A 413 -12.81 19.17 -0.48
C ALA A 413 -12.82 19.29 1.06
N THR A 414 -12.28 18.28 1.76
CA THR A 414 -12.15 18.32 3.23
C THR A 414 -11.09 19.33 3.68
N CYS A 415 -10.02 19.48 2.91
CA CYS A 415 -8.99 20.50 3.15
C CYS A 415 -9.55 21.91 2.96
N ASP A 416 -10.36 22.14 1.93
CA ASP A 416 -11.00 23.44 1.68
C ASP A 416 -12.01 23.81 2.79
N ALA A 417 -12.80 22.85 3.28
CA ALA A 417 -13.76 23.07 4.36
C ALA A 417 -13.12 23.40 5.72
N LEU A 418 -11.91 22.91 5.99
CA LEU A 418 -11.14 23.24 7.20
C LEU A 418 -10.54 24.66 7.14
N TYR A 419 -10.31 25.20 5.94
CA TYR A 419 -9.77 26.53 5.72
C TYR A 419 -10.83 27.65 5.75
N VAL A 420 -12.07 27.37 5.30
CA VAL A 420 -13.18 28.36 5.31
C VAL A 420 -13.68 28.69 6.74
N LYS A 421 -13.29 27.91 7.75
CA LYS A 421 -13.66 28.11 9.16
C LYS A 421 -12.64 28.89 10.01
N ARG A 422 -11.68 29.61 9.42
CA ARG A 422 -10.74 30.47 10.16
C ARG A 422 -10.92 31.95 9.84
#